data_AF-A0A653ZTF9-F1
#
_entry.id   AF-A0A653ZTF9-F1
#
_cell.length_a   1.000
_cell.length_b   1.000
_cell.length_c   1.000
_cell.angle_alpha   90.00
_cell.angle_beta   90.00
_cell.angle_gamma   90.00
#
_symmetry.space_group_name_H-M   'P 1'
#
loop_
_entity.id
_entity.type
_entity.pdbx_description
1 polymer ?
#
loop_
_entity_poly.entity_id
_entity_poly.type
_entity_poly.pdbx_seq_one_letter_code
_entity_poly.pdbx_strand_id
1 'polypeptide(L)'
;MSDGAVLAQLIGQAEGRGADLATLRAIAEEAGEQGAARALKRLGLDDPAAAKDMAELRELLGAWRDAKRSALRAAIGWVARLMLALVLVGLAVRLGFDGWVK
;
A
#
# COMPACT_ATOMS: atom_id res chain seq x y z
N MET A 1 -30.61 -13.31 11.91
CA MET A 1 -30.89 -12.09 12.70
C MET A 1 -29.90 -11.06 12.23
N SER A 2 -30.31 -9.81 11.96
CA SER A 2 -29.34 -8.76 11.61
C SER A 2 -28.45 -8.50 12.82
N ASP A 3 -27.13 -8.36 12.64
CA ASP A 3 -26.17 -8.11 13.75
C ASP A 3 -26.63 -6.95 14.64
N GLY A 4 -27.18 -5.89 14.02
CA GLY A 4 -27.76 -4.75 14.74
C GLY A 4 -28.87 -5.11 15.74
N ALA A 5 -29.60 -6.21 15.53
CA ALA A 5 -30.62 -6.70 16.46
C ALA A 5 -30.01 -7.36 17.70
N VAL A 6 -28.84 -8.01 17.59
CA VAL A 6 -28.12 -8.63 18.71
C VAL A 6 -27.57 -7.56 19.65
N LEU A 7 -26.93 -6.52 19.10
CA LEU A 7 -26.44 -5.39 19.91
C LEU A 7 -27.58 -4.66 20.63
N ALA A 8 -28.69 -4.40 19.92
CA ALA A 8 -29.87 -3.78 20.51
C ALA A 8 -30.45 -4.62 21.65
N GLN A 9 -30.48 -5.95 21.50
CA GLN A 9 -30.91 -6.87 22.54
C GLN A 9 -29.97 -6.84 23.76
N LEU A 10 -28.65 -6.86 23.55
CA LEU A 10 -27.66 -6.81 24.65
C LEU A 10 -27.76 -5.50 25.44
N ILE A 11 -27.96 -4.37 24.75
CA ILE A 11 -28.18 -3.07 25.39
C ILE A 11 -29.47 -3.07 26.22
N GLY A 12 -30.57 -3.61 25.68
CA GLY A 12 -31.84 -3.71 26.43
C GLY A 12 -31.74 -4.64 27.65
N GLN A 13 -30.95 -5.71 27.56
CA GLN A 13 -30.69 -6.59 28.70
C GLN A 13 -29.87 -5.89 29.79
N ALA A 14 -28.84 -5.14 29.40
CA ALA A 14 -28.01 -4.36 30.32
C ALA A 14 -28.82 -3.29 31.06
N GLU A 15 -29.76 -2.64 30.39
CA GLU A 15 -30.67 -1.64 31.00
C GLU A 15 -31.61 -2.28 32.03
N GLY A 16 -32.20 -3.44 31.71
CA GLY A 16 -33.21 -4.08 32.57
C GLY A 16 -32.65 -4.91 33.73
N ARG A 17 -31.44 -5.47 33.61
CA ARG A 17 -30.85 -6.39 34.61
C ARG A 17 -29.54 -5.90 35.22
N GLY A 18 -29.02 -4.76 34.77
CA GLY A 18 -27.66 -4.32 35.06
C GLY A 18 -26.63 -5.01 34.16
N ALA A 19 -25.50 -4.34 33.94
CA ALA A 19 -24.44 -4.82 33.07
C ALA A 19 -23.29 -5.43 33.89
N ASP A 20 -23.25 -6.76 33.97
CA ASP A 20 -22.06 -7.45 34.44
C ASP A 20 -20.93 -7.38 33.41
N LEU A 21 -19.71 -7.78 33.82
CA LEU A 21 -18.54 -7.70 32.96
C LEU A 21 -18.71 -8.52 31.66
N ALA A 22 -19.40 -9.65 31.74
CA ALA A 22 -19.68 -10.49 30.59
C ALA A 22 -20.59 -9.77 29.58
N THR A 23 -21.65 -9.13 30.05
CA THR A 23 -22.57 -8.34 29.21
C THR A 23 -21.87 -7.15 28.57
N LEU A 24 -21.05 -6.41 29.33
CA LEU A 24 -20.28 -5.28 28.79
C LEU A 24 -19.29 -5.72 27.70
N ARG A 25 -18.62 -6.86 27.91
CA ARG A 25 -17.72 -7.44 26.92
C ARG A 25 -18.47 -7.83 25.64
N ALA A 26 -19.61 -8.49 25.78
CA ALA A 26 -20.45 -8.87 24.64
C ALA A 26 -20.91 -7.64 23.84
N ILE A 27 -21.34 -6.56 24.52
CA ILE A 27 -21.71 -5.29 23.87
C ILE A 27 -20.52 -4.71 23.10
N ALA A 28 -19.32 -4.69 23.70
CA ALA A 28 -18.13 -4.13 23.07
C ALA A 28 -17.68 -4.95 21.86
N GLU A 29 -17.67 -6.29 21.95
CA GLU A 29 -17.32 -7.18 20.84
C GLU A 29 -18.32 -7.02 19.68
N GLU A 30 -19.63 -7.04 19.97
CA GLU A 30 -20.68 -6.92 18.95
C GLU A 30 -20.70 -5.53 18.29
N ALA A 31 -20.52 -4.45 19.06
CA ALA A 31 -20.40 -3.10 18.52
C ALA A 31 -19.13 -2.94 17.67
N GLY A 32 -18.02 -3.54 18.09
CA GLY A 32 -16.75 -3.54 17.35
C GLY A 32 -16.88 -4.26 16.01
N GLU A 33 -17.42 -5.48 16.02
CA GLU A 33 -17.62 -6.29 14.82
C GLU A 33 -18.54 -5.57 13.82
N GLN A 34 -19.67 -5.02 14.28
CA GLN A 34 -20.57 -4.24 13.43
C GLN A 34 -19.93 -2.96 12.88
N GLY A 35 -19.13 -2.27 13.69
CA GLY A 35 -18.39 -1.09 13.25
C GLY A 35 -17.39 -1.43 12.14
N ALA A 36 -16.62 -2.51 12.35
CA ALA A 36 -15.66 -3.01 11.37
C ALA A 36 -16.34 -3.47 10.08
N ALA A 37 -17.40 -4.27 10.17
CA ALA A 37 -18.16 -4.75 9.02
C ALA A 37 -18.75 -3.58 8.19
N ARG A 38 -19.32 -2.55 8.84
CA ARG A 38 -19.82 -1.35 8.15
C ARG A 38 -18.69 -0.56 7.49
N ALA A 39 -17.53 -0.45 8.13
CA ALA A 39 -16.37 0.23 7.58
C ALA A 39 -15.82 -0.50 6.34
N LEU A 40 -15.64 -1.82 6.43
CA LEU A 40 -15.22 -2.67 5.31
C LEU A 40 -16.21 -2.59 4.15
N LYS A 41 -17.51 -2.69 4.43
CA LYS A 41 -18.56 -2.54 3.42
C LYS A 41 -18.56 -1.17 2.72
N ARG A 42 -18.31 -0.08 3.46
CA ARG A 42 -18.17 1.27 2.86
C ARG A 42 -16.96 1.38 1.95
N LEU A 43 -15.92 0.60 2.21
CA LEU A 43 -14.74 0.48 1.36
C LEU A 43 -14.94 -0.54 0.22
N GLY A 44 -16.08 -1.24 0.17
CA GLY A 44 -16.35 -2.31 -0.79
C GLY A 44 -15.52 -3.57 -0.54
N LEU A 45 -15.11 -3.81 0.71
CA LEU A 45 -14.27 -4.93 1.14
C LEU A 45 -15.04 -5.94 2.01
N ASP A 46 -16.35 -6.06 1.82
CA ASP A 46 -17.23 -6.97 2.58
C ASP A 46 -17.36 -8.37 1.96
N ASP A 47 -16.72 -8.62 0.81
CA ASP A 47 -16.69 -9.94 0.19
C ASP A 47 -15.53 -10.82 0.68
N PRO A 48 -15.64 -12.16 0.58
CA PRO A 48 -14.60 -13.08 1.06
C PRO A 48 -13.26 -12.99 0.31
N ALA A 49 -13.24 -12.46 -0.92
CA ALA A 49 -12.03 -12.33 -1.74
C ALA A 49 -11.26 -11.03 -1.47
N ALA A 50 -11.90 -10.02 -0.86
CA ALA A 50 -11.32 -8.71 -0.56
C ALA A 50 -9.90 -8.76 0.07
N ALA A 51 -9.68 -9.66 1.02
CA ALA A 51 -8.37 -9.80 1.67
C ALA A 51 -7.27 -10.29 0.69
N LYS A 52 -7.62 -11.22 -0.21
CA LYS A 52 -6.73 -11.76 -1.24
C LYS A 52 -6.41 -10.69 -2.28
N ASP A 53 -7.44 -10.01 -2.76
CA ASP A 53 -7.30 -8.97 -3.79
C ASP A 53 -6.42 -7.82 -3.27
N MET A 54 -6.59 -7.42 -2.00
CA MET A 54 -5.73 -6.43 -1.36
C MET A 54 -4.27 -6.88 -1.23
N ALA A 55 -4.02 -8.17 -1.01
CA ALA A 55 -2.67 -8.73 -0.99
C ALA A 55 -2.03 -8.70 -2.39
N GLU A 56 -2.78 -9.12 -3.42
CA GLU A 56 -2.33 -9.10 -4.82
C GLU A 56 -2.03 -7.66 -5.28
N LEU A 57 -2.89 -6.69 -4.98
CA LEU A 57 -2.63 -5.28 -5.31
C LEU A 57 -1.36 -4.74 -4.65
N ARG A 58 -1.10 -5.12 -3.39
CA ARG A 58 0.14 -4.73 -2.69
C ARG A 58 1.38 -5.35 -3.32
N GLU A 59 1.28 -6.60 -3.77
CA GLU A 59 2.36 -7.28 -4.48
C GLU A 59 2.65 -6.61 -5.83
N LEU A 60 1.61 -6.33 -6.62
CA LEU A 60 1.73 -5.62 -7.90
C LEU A 60 2.34 -4.22 -7.71
N LEU A 61 1.92 -3.47 -6.69
CA LEU A 61 2.51 -2.18 -6.34
C LEU A 61 3.97 -2.31 -5.91
N GLY A 62 4.31 -3.39 -5.20
CA GLY A 62 5.69 -3.73 -4.87
C GLY A 62 6.53 -3.89 -6.13
N ALA A 63 6.11 -4.78 -7.03
CA ALA A 63 6.79 -5.04 -8.29
C ALA A 63 6.92 -3.78 -9.16
N TRP A 64 5.87 -2.96 -9.26
CA TRP A 64 5.90 -1.70 -10.01
C TRP A 64 6.90 -0.70 -9.41
N ARG A 65 6.93 -0.56 -8.09
CA ARG A 65 7.86 0.35 -7.41
C ARG A 65 9.32 -0.09 -7.62
N ASP A 66 9.56 -1.39 -7.62
CA ASP A 66 10.89 -1.95 -7.86
C ASP A 66 11.31 -1.76 -9.33
N ALA A 67 10.40 -1.99 -10.28
CA ALA A 67 10.63 -1.71 -11.69
C ALA A 67 10.96 -0.21 -11.92
N LYS A 68 10.19 0.70 -11.31
CA LYS A 68 10.45 2.15 -11.37
C LYS A 68 11.82 2.51 -10.82
N ARG A 69 12.21 1.93 -9.68
CA ARG A 69 13.52 2.18 -9.05
C ARG A 69 14.66 1.63 -9.91
N SER A 70 14.46 0.47 -10.54
CA SER A 70 15.41 -0.13 -11.49
C SER A 70 15.59 0.74 -12.74
N ALA A 71 14.49 1.16 -13.36
CA ALA A 71 14.50 2.04 -14.52
C ALA A 71 15.22 3.37 -14.24
N LEU A 72 14.97 3.97 -13.08
CA LEU A 72 15.66 5.20 -12.66
C LEU A 72 17.17 4.99 -12.50
N ARG A 73 17.60 3.89 -11.87
CA ARG A 73 19.03 3.56 -11.74
C ARG A 73 19.69 3.37 -13.11
N ALA A 74 19.03 2.66 -14.02
CA ALA A 74 19.53 2.45 -15.37
C ALA A 74 19.65 3.77 -16.15
N ALA A 75 18.64 4.64 -16.04
CA ALA A 75 18.64 5.96 -16.67
C ALA A 75 19.80 6.82 -16.15
N ILE A 76 20.01 6.89 -14.83
CA ILE A 76 21.14 7.61 -14.22
C ILE A 76 22.48 7.07 -14.73
N GLY A 77 22.63 5.74 -14.80
CA GLY A 77 23.84 5.12 -15.34
C GLY A 77 24.11 5.48 -16.81
N TRP A 78 23.06 5.50 -17.63
CA TRP A 78 23.15 5.94 -19.03
C TRP A 78 23.55 7.40 -19.17
N VAL A 79 22.92 8.28 -18.38
CA VAL A 79 23.24 9.71 -18.35
C VAL A 79 24.70 9.93 -17.94
N ALA A 80 25.18 9.24 -16.89
CA ALA A 80 26.58 9.34 -16.47
C ALA A 80 27.55 8.91 -17.58
N ARG A 81 27.23 7.84 -18.32
CA ARG A 81 28.05 7.39 -19.47
C ARG A 81 28.07 8.41 -20.60
N LEU A 82 26.91 9.01 -20.93
CA LEU A 82 26.82 10.07 -21.94
C LEU A 82 27.64 11.29 -21.51
N MET A 83 27.52 11.71 -20.26
CA MET A 83 28.30 12.82 -19.72
C MET A 83 29.81 12.55 -19.79
N LEU A 84 30.25 11.35 -19.41
CA LEU A 84 31.67 10.98 -19.51
C LEU A 84 32.17 10.96 -20.97
N ALA A 85 31.37 10.42 -21.89
CA ALA A 85 31.70 10.41 -23.32
C ALA A 85 31.84 11.84 -23.86
N LEU A 86 30.94 12.75 -23.48
CA LEU A 86 31.03 14.17 -23.84
C LEU A 86 32.29 14.84 -23.28
N VAL A 87 32.68 14.53 -22.05
CA VAL A 87 33.93 15.03 -21.46
C VAL A 87 35.15 14.53 -22.25
N LEU A 88 35.20 13.25 -22.61
CA LEU A 88 36.29 12.68 -23.41
C LEU A 88 36.37 13.32 -24.80
N VAL A 89 35.23 13.51 -25.48
CA VAL A 89 35.16 14.21 -26.76
C VAL A 89 35.67 15.65 -26.61
N GLY A 90 35.24 16.36 -25.57
CA GLY A 90 35.72 17.72 -25.30
C GLY A 90 37.22 17.80 -25.04
N LEU A 91 37.79 16.82 -24.33
CA LEU A 91 39.24 16.71 -24.12
C LEU A 91 39.98 16.44 -25.42
N ALA A 92 39.50 15.53 -26.26
CA ALA A 92 40.11 15.22 -27.55
C ALA A 92 40.17 16.45 -28.47
N VAL A 93 39.09 17.24 -28.51
CA VAL A 93 39.04 18.49 -29.27
C VAL A 93 40.00 19.53 -28.68
N ARG A 94 40.07 19.68 -27.36
CA ARG A 94 40.94 20.68 -26.71
C ARG A 94 42.44 20.33 -26.80
N LEU A 95 42.77 19.05 -26.78
CA LEU A 95 44.16 18.56 -26.82
C LEU A 95 44.70 18.37 -28.25
N GLY A 96 43.89 18.57 -29.28
CA GLY A 96 44.36 18.47 -30.68
C GLY A 96 44.61 17.03 -31.13
N PHE A 97 43.60 16.15 -30.99
CA PHE A 97 43.70 14.76 -31.44
C PHE A 97 43.69 14.59 -32.98
N ASP A 98 43.57 15.68 -33.72
CA ASP A 98 43.72 15.76 -35.18
C ASP A 98 45.14 15.44 -35.67
N GLY A 99 46.15 15.61 -34.80
CA GLY A 99 47.55 15.29 -35.11
C GLY A 99 47.94 13.81 -34.98
N TRP A 100 47.15 12.98 -34.30
CA TRP A 100 47.52 11.59 -33.94
C TRP A 100 46.91 10.51 -34.85
N VAL A 101 45.94 10.84 -35.70
CA VAL A 101 45.24 9.90 -36.60
C VAL A 101 45.79 9.97 -38.04
N LYS A 102 47.00 10.49 -38.23
CA LYS A 102 47.71 10.45 -39.51
C LYS A 102 48.71 9.29 -39.57
#